data_AF-A0A1Q6DRW6-F1
#
_entry.id   AF-A0A1Q6DRW6-F1
#
_cell.length_a   1.000
_cell.length_b   1.000
_cell.length_c   1.000
_cell.angle_alpha   90.00
_cell.angle_beta   90.00
_cell.angle_gamma   90.00
#
_symmetry.space_group_name_H-M   'P 1'
#
loop_
_entity.id
_entity.type
_entity.pdbx_description
1 polymer ?
#
loop_
_entity_poly.entity_id
_entity_poly.type
_entity_poly.pdbx_seq_one_letter_code
_entity_poly.pdbx_strand_id
1 'polypeptide(L)'
;MPDRLESKDKENETLNEKIFESLVKIGVKPQKASKMSIEIENQIENGEDLSSNEIRKEVIKYLNQEGLYPKQRSTNYNSLIKQTEEFLKKETPSFGTSEILYIELDNLIDFNKLRRKVKEKDNLKIMEVERKDEGIFVELEVFSPSQSLL
;
A
#
# COMPACT_ATOMS: atom_id res chain seq x y z
N MET A 1 -51.54 -3.93 -8.03
CA MET A 1 -50.54 -4.15 -6.97
C MET A 1 -49.29 -3.37 -7.36
N PRO A 2 -48.75 -2.48 -6.52
CA PRO A 2 -47.48 -1.85 -6.84
C PRO A 2 -46.36 -2.82 -6.46
N ASP A 3 -45.63 -3.29 -7.48
CA ASP A 3 -44.39 -4.02 -7.28
C ASP A 3 -43.40 -3.11 -6.56
N ARG A 4 -43.01 -3.53 -5.36
CA ARG A 4 -41.86 -3.00 -4.64
C ARG A 4 -40.62 -3.34 -5.46
N LEU A 5 -40.16 -2.39 -6.28
CA LEU A 5 -38.79 -2.36 -6.74
C LEU A 5 -37.93 -2.13 -5.49
N GLU A 6 -37.41 -3.23 -4.96
CA GLU A 6 -36.40 -3.24 -3.91
C GLU A 6 -35.21 -2.39 -4.37
N SER A 7 -34.97 -1.30 -3.64
CA SER A 7 -33.71 -0.59 -3.63
C SER A 7 -32.59 -1.54 -3.19
N LYS A 8 -31.91 -2.19 -4.14
CA LYS A 8 -30.77 -3.08 -3.89
C LYS A 8 -29.67 -2.98 -4.95
N ASP A 9 -29.47 -1.81 -5.54
CA ASP A 9 -28.19 -1.51 -6.21
C ASP A 9 -27.20 -1.03 -5.15
N LYS A 10 -26.69 -1.97 -4.34
CA LYS A 10 -25.36 -1.77 -3.74
C LYS A 10 -24.38 -2.07 -4.86
N GLU A 11 -23.98 -1.00 -5.53
CA GLU A 11 -23.09 -0.94 -6.70
C GLU A 11 -21.97 -1.99 -6.64
N ASN A 12 -21.95 -2.87 -7.64
CA ASN A 12 -20.77 -3.66 -7.96
C ASN A 12 -19.73 -2.71 -8.57
N GLU A 13 -18.98 -2.01 -7.72
CA GLU A 13 -17.85 -1.20 -8.14
C GLU A 13 -16.79 -2.10 -8.79
N THR A 14 -16.43 -1.80 -10.03
CA THR A 14 -15.48 -2.59 -10.84
C THR A 14 -14.07 -2.50 -10.27
N LEU A 15 -13.22 -3.49 -10.54
CA LEU A 15 -11.81 -3.47 -10.12
C LEU A 15 -11.11 -2.19 -10.63
N ASN A 16 -11.37 -1.81 -11.89
CA ASN A 16 -10.86 -0.57 -12.48
C ASN A 16 -11.22 0.67 -11.67
N GLU A 17 -12.49 0.80 -11.24
CA GLU A 17 -12.97 1.95 -10.45
C GLU A 17 -12.26 2.01 -9.09
N LYS A 18 -12.12 0.88 -8.40
CA LYS A 18 -11.38 0.81 -7.13
C LYS A 18 -9.91 1.20 -7.28
N ILE A 19 -9.26 0.76 -8.36
CA ILE A 19 -7.87 1.14 -8.70
C ILE A 19 -7.80 2.64 -8.97
N PHE A 20 -8.72 3.17 -9.79
CA PHE A 20 -8.80 4.59 -10.12
C PHE A 20 -8.98 5.46 -8.87
N GLU A 21 -9.94 5.10 -8.01
CA GLU A 21 -10.16 5.83 -6.75
C GLU A 21 -8.92 5.83 -5.87
N SER A 22 -8.23 4.69 -5.78
CA SER A 22 -6.98 4.54 -5.02
C SER A 22 -5.90 5.48 -5.56
N LEU A 23 -5.71 5.53 -6.89
CA LEU A 23 -4.79 6.44 -7.57
C LEU A 23 -5.11 7.93 -7.32
N VAL A 24 -6.39 8.29 -7.33
CA VAL A 24 -6.80 9.68 -7.05
C VAL A 24 -6.57 10.03 -5.57
N LYS A 25 -6.87 9.12 -4.63
CA LYS A 25 -6.67 9.32 -3.19
C LYS A 25 -5.21 9.61 -2.82
N ILE A 26 -4.26 9.03 -3.55
CA ILE A 26 -2.82 9.28 -3.36
C ILE A 26 -2.28 10.49 -4.16
N GLY A 27 -3.16 11.24 -4.85
CA GLY A 27 -2.82 12.51 -5.51
C GLY A 27 -2.47 12.41 -7.00
N VAL A 28 -2.72 11.28 -7.67
CA VAL A 28 -2.56 11.18 -9.13
C VAL A 28 -3.69 11.96 -9.81
N LYS A 29 -3.35 12.77 -10.82
CA LYS A 29 -4.36 13.53 -11.61
C LYS A 29 -5.34 12.56 -12.30
N PRO A 30 -6.66 12.84 -12.31
CA PRO A 30 -7.68 11.93 -12.85
C PRO A 30 -7.39 11.41 -14.26
N GLN A 31 -6.91 12.28 -15.16
CA GLN A 31 -6.56 11.90 -16.54
C GLN A 31 -5.44 10.85 -16.61
N LYS A 32 -4.46 10.94 -15.72
CA LYS A 32 -3.35 9.98 -15.61
C LYS A 32 -3.80 8.71 -14.88
N ALA A 33 -4.62 8.87 -13.83
CA ALA A 33 -5.17 7.78 -13.06
C ALA A 33 -6.03 6.83 -13.92
N SER A 34 -6.82 7.36 -14.87
CA SER A 34 -7.62 6.54 -15.78
C SER A 34 -6.79 5.66 -16.72
N LYS A 35 -5.63 6.15 -17.18
CA LYS A 35 -4.73 5.34 -18.01
C LYS A 35 -4.04 4.25 -17.18
N MET A 36 -3.56 4.64 -16.00
CA MET A 36 -2.88 3.74 -15.06
C MET A 36 -3.80 2.66 -14.52
N SER A 37 -5.08 2.97 -14.29
CA SER A 37 -6.02 1.97 -13.75
C SER A 37 -6.19 0.78 -14.69
N ILE A 38 -6.25 1.06 -16.00
CA ILE A 38 -6.31 0.02 -17.04
C ILE A 38 -4.99 -0.77 -17.10
N GLU A 39 -3.84 -0.09 -17.01
CA GLU A 39 -2.51 -0.74 -17.02
C GLU A 39 -2.35 -1.69 -15.82
N ILE A 40 -2.74 -1.25 -14.61
CA ILE A 40 -2.69 -2.04 -13.38
C ILE A 40 -3.70 -3.20 -13.43
N GLU A 41 -4.93 -2.95 -13.86
CA GLU A 41 -5.96 -3.98 -14.00
C GLU A 41 -5.51 -5.11 -14.94
N ASN A 42 -4.85 -4.76 -16.06
CA ASN A 42 -4.31 -5.75 -16.99
C ASN A 42 -3.15 -6.57 -16.41
N GLN A 43 -2.40 -6.03 -15.44
CA GLN A 43 -1.31 -6.76 -14.76
C GLN A 43 -1.81 -7.73 -13.69
N ILE A 44 -3.03 -7.54 -13.19
CA ILE A 44 -3.62 -8.35 -12.12
C ILE A 44 -4.17 -9.70 -12.65
N GLU A 45 -4.20 -9.92 -13.97
CA GLU A 45 -4.66 -11.15 -14.68
C GLU A 45 -5.69 -12.04 -13.94
N ASN A 46 -6.96 -11.90 -14.36
CA ASN A 46 -8.07 -12.85 -14.21
C ASN A 46 -8.60 -13.16 -12.80
N GLY A 47 -9.63 -12.39 -12.41
CA GLY A 47 -10.80 -12.95 -11.73
C GLY A 47 -10.70 -13.17 -10.22
N GLU A 48 -9.62 -12.70 -9.58
CA GLU A 48 -9.57 -12.68 -8.13
C GLU A 48 -10.35 -11.47 -7.57
N ASP A 49 -11.29 -11.76 -6.66
CA ASP A 49 -11.93 -10.74 -5.83
C ASP A 49 -10.88 -10.16 -4.88
N LEU A 50 -10.15 -9.14 -5.35
CA LEU A 50 -9.18 -8.43 -4.53
C LEU A 50 -9.90 -7.53 -3.51
N SER A 51 -9.47 -7.63 -2.26
CA SER A 51 -9.84 -6.68 -1.23
C SER A 51 -9.30 -5.28 -1.57
N SER A 52 -9.93 -4.23 -1.06
CA SER A 52 -9.44 -2.85 -1.24
C SER A 52 -7.99 -2.65 -0.77
N ASN A 53 -7.53 -3.45 0.20
CA ASN A 53 -6.15 -3.41 0.65
C ASN A 53 -5.20 -3.99 -0.42
N GLU A 54 -5.52 -5.14 -1.01
CA GLU A 54 -4.73 -5.75 -2.08
C GLU A 54 -4.66 -4.86 -3.32
N ILE A 55 -5.79 -4.25 -3.72
CA ILE A 55 -5.83 -3.25 -4.79
C ILE A 55 -4.88 -2.09 -4.51
N ARG A 56 -4.86 -1.60 -3.26
CA ARG A 56 -3.94 -0.54 -2.86
C ARG A 56 -2.48 -0.99 -2.92
N LYS A 57 -2.17 -2.23 -2.53
CA LYS A 57 -0.80 -2.79 -2.65
C LYS A 57 -0.34 -2.82 -4.11
N GLU A 58 -1.17 -3.34 -5.02
CA GLU A 58 -0.83 -3.40 -6.44
C GLU A 58 -0.69 -2.01 -7.08
N VAL A 59 -1.58 -1.07 -6.74
CA VAL A 59 -1.46 0.34 -7.16
C VAL A 59 -0.12 0.93 -6.74
N ILE A 60 0.26 0.74 -5.48
CA ILE A 60 1.51 1.33 -4.98
C ILE A 60 2.71 0.65 -5.64
N LYS A 61 2.71 -0.67 -5.78
CA LYS A 61 3.76 -1.43 -6.47
C LYS A 61 3.96 -0.93 -7.91
N TYR A 62 2.88 -0.77 -8.67
CA TYR A 62 2.92 -0.21 -10.02
C TYR A 62 3.57 1.18 -10.06
N LEU A 63 3.15 2.08 -9.17
CA LEU A 63 3.70 3.44 -9.12
C LEU A 63 5.17 3.46 -8.74
N ASN A 64 5.65 2.50 -7.95
CA ASN A 64 7.07 2.38 -7.64
C ASN A 64 7.89 1.89 -8.84
N GLN A 65 7.38 0.89 -9.57
CA GLN A 65 8.01 0.42 -10.81
C GLN A 65 8.18 1.55 -11.82
N GLU A 66 7.15 2.40 -11.94
CA GLU A 66 7.17 3.57 -12.81
C GLU A 66 7.97 4.77 -12.24
N GLY A 67 8.48 4.67 -11.00
CA GLY A 67 9.20 5.76 -10.32
C GLY A 67 8.32 6.98 -9.99
N LEU A 68 7.00 6.78 -9.93
CA LEU A 68 5.99 7.81 -9.75
C LEU A 68 5.44 7.89 -8.33
N TYR A 69 5.67 6.86 -7.51
CA TYR A 69 5.27 6.90 -6.12
C TYR A 69 6.13 7.93 -5.36
N PRO A 70 5.52 8.86 -4.61
CA PRO A 70 6.27 9.86 -3.86
C PRO A 70 7.12 9.16 -2.81
N LYS A 71 8.42 9.04 -3.10
CA LYS A 71 9.38 8.46 -2.18
C LYS A 71 9.54 9.40 -1.00
N GLN A 72 9.19 8.92 0.19
CA GLN A 72 9.49 9.66 1.40
C GLN A 72 10.95 9.42 1.75
N ARG A 73 11.80 10.35 1.29
CA ARG A 73 13.19 10.44 1.71
C ARG A 73 13.21 10.75 3.19
N SER A 74 13.44 9.74 4.01
CA SER A 74 13.24 9.88 5.45
C SER A 74 14.47 9.47 6.22
N THR A 75 15.22 10.48 6.64
CA THR A 75 16.12 10.42 7.80
C THR A 75 15.38 10.05 9.10
N ASN A 76 14.04 9.91 9.07
CA ASN A 76 13.19 9.61 10.22
C ASN A 76 12.14 8.50 9.94
N TYR A 77 12.53 7.44 9.23
CA TYR A 77 11.66 6.26 9.01
C TYR A 77 11.07 5.68 10.30
N ASN A 78 11.72 5.90 11.44
CA ASN A 78 11.22 5.54 12.76
C ASN A 78 9.91 6.25 13.11
N SER A 79 9.79 7.54 12.82
CA SER A 79 8.56 8.30 13.03
C SER A 79 7.46 7.84 12.08
N LEU A 80 7.80 7.55 10.83
CA LEU A 80 6.85 7.08 9.83
C LEU A 80 6.22 5.74 10.25
N ILE A 81 7.06 4.76 10.60
CA ILE A 81 6.60 3.46 11.12
C ILE A 81 5.67 3.66 12.32
N LYS A 82 6.04 4.53 13.27
CA LYS A 82 5.23 4.76 14.48
C LYS A 82 3.87 5.38 14.15
N GLN A 83 3.82 6.34 13.23
CA GLN A 83 2.55 6.97 12.79
C GLN A 83 1.64 5.94 12.12
N THR A 84 2.21 5.09 11.25
CA THR A 84 1.47 3.99 10.61
C THR A 84 0.95 2.97 11.63
N GLU A 85 1.78 2.60 12.60
CA GLU A 85 1.37 1.73 13.70
C GLU A 85 0.20 2.34 14.51
N GLU A 86 0.24 3.64 14.80
CA GLU A 86 -0.83 4.34 15.52
C GLU A 86 -2.12 4.45 14.69
N PHE A 87 -2.00 4.67 13.38
CA PHE A 87 -3.12 4.69 12.45
C PHE A 87 -3.80 3.31 12.39
N LEU A 88 -3.03 2.24 12.19
CA LEU A 88 -3.52 0.86 12.14
C LEU A 88 -4.16 0.41 13.46
N LYS A 89 -3.70 0.93 14.61
CA LYS A 89 -4.36 0.69 15.90
C LYS A 89 -5.73 1.34 16.02
N LYS A 90 -5.93 2.51 15.40
CA LYS A 90 -7.13 3.35 15.58
C LYS A 90 -8.21 3.05 14.55
N GLU A 91 -7.83 2.83 13.30
CA GLU A 91 -8.77 2.85 12.18
C GLU A 91 -9.21 1.45 11.72
N THR A 92 -8.50 0.39 12.11
CA THR A 92 -8.71 -0.95 11.55
C THR A 92 -8.56 -2.06 12.60
N PRO A 93 -9.62 -2.36 13.38
CA PRO A 93 -9.63 -3.48 14.32
C PRO A 93 -9.72 -4.86 13.65
N SER A 94 -9.76 -4.93 12.31
CA SER A 94 -9.81 -6.19 11.56
C SER A 94 -8.49 -6.96 11.59
N PHE A 95 -8.59 -8.28 11.77
CA PHE A 95 -7.47 -9.21 11.67
C PHE A 95 -6.83 -9.15 10.28
N GLY A 96 -5.51 -9.03 10.19
CA GLY A 96 -4.74 -8.99 8.95
C GLY A 96 -4.50 -7.60 8.35
N THR A 97 -4.82 -6.51 9.06
CA THR A 97 -4.63 -5.16 8.49
C THR A 97 -3.14 -4.78 8.46
N SER A 98 -2.66 -4.45 7.26
CA SER A 98 -1.32 -3.93 7.02
C SER A 98 -1.34 -2.71 6.10
N GLU A 99 -0.29 -1.91 6.20
CA GLU A 99 0.01 -0.79 5.30
C GLU A 99 1.44 -0.94 4.78
N ILE A 100 1.67 -0.51 3.53
CA ILE A 100 2.99 -0.56 2.92
C ILE A 100 3.63 0.83 2.97
N LEU A 101 4.87 0.87 3.48
CA LEU A 101 5.74 2.03 3.48
C LEU A 101 6.88 1.84 2.49
N TYR A 102 7.16 2.88 1.72
CA TYR A 102 8.31 2.94 0.82
C TYR A 102 9.34 3.92 1.37
N ILE A 103 10.47 3.37 1.80
CA ILE A 103 11.50 4.11 2.51
C ILE A 103 12.73 4.20 1.62
N GLU A 104 13.12 5.42 1.29
CA GLU A 104 14.41 5.71 0.67
C GLU A 104 15.48 5.94 1.75
N LEU A 105 16.61 5.26 1.62
CA LEU A 105 17.74 5.31 2.54
C LEU A 105 19.00 5.69 1.76
N ASP A 106 19.79 6.63 2.30
CA ASP A 106 20.97 7.15 1.60
C ASP A 106 22.10 6.11 1.50
N ASN A 107 22.15 5.11 2.38
CA ASN A 107 23.29 4.19 2.47
C ASN A 107 22.96 2.85 3.18
N LEU A 108 23.92 1.93 3.10
CA LEU A 108 23.84 0.60 3.71
C LEU A 108 23.80 0.62 5.25
N ILE A 109 24.37 1.65 5.88
CA ILE A 109 24.37 1.77 7.35
C ILE A 109 22.93 1.98 7.84
N ASP A 110 22.19 2.87 7.19
CA ASP A 110 20.80 3.16 7.56
C ASP A 110 19.86 2.00 7.22
N PHE A 111 20.12 1.29 6.11
CA PHE A 111 19.45 0.02 5.82
C PHE A 111 19.66 -1.03 6.92
N ASN A 112 20.90 -1.20 7.39
CA ASN A 112 21.18 -2.15 8.45
C ASN A 112 20.52 -1.78 9.78
N LYS A 113 20.38 -0.49 10.10
CA LYS A 113 19.62 -0.02 11.26
C LYS A 113 18.14 -0.38 11.12
N LEU A 114 17.53 -0.08 9.97
CA LEU A 114 16.14 -0.45 9.69
C LEU A 114 15.95 -1.97 9.79
N ARG A 115 16.81 -2.76 9.16
CA ARG A 115 16.75 -4.23 9.17
C ARG A 115 16.83 -4.81 10.57
N ARG A 116 17.67 -4.27 11.46
CA ARG A 116 17.73 -4.70 12.87
C ARG A 116 16.41 -4.43 13.57
N LYS A 117 15.85 -3.23 13.40
CA LYS A 117 14.56 -2.86 13.99
C LYS A 117 13.41 -3.75 13.51
N VAL A 118 13.39 -4.10 12.22
CA VAL A 118 12.40 -5.03 11.65
C VAL A 118 12.51 -6.40 12.32
N LYS A 119 13.72 -6.88 12.62
CA LYS A 119 13.91 -8.14 13.35
C LYS A 119 13.50 -8.08 14.82
N GLU A 120 13.51 -6.90 15.42
CA GLU A 120 13.12 -6.68 16.82
C GLU A 120 11.60 -6.52 17.00
N LYS A 121 10.84 -6.44 15.90
CA LYS A 121 9.40 -6.17 15.89
C LYS A 121 8.64 -7.20 15.06
N ASP A 122 7.73 -7.91 15.71
CA ASP A 122 6.90 -8.94 15.07
C ASP A 122 5.80 -8.37 14.16
N ASN A 123 5.67 -7.06 14.03
CA ASN A 123 4.65 -6.41 13.23
C ASN A 123 5.23 -5.69 12.00
N LEU A 124 6.48 -5.95 11.65
CA LEU A 124 7.17 -5.34 10.50
C LEU A 124 7.73 -6.43 9.59
N LYS A 125 7.64 -6.23 8.28
CA LYS A 125 8.21 -7.15 7.29
C LYS A 125 8.79 -6.37 6.12
N ILE A 126 10.07 -6.62 5.82
CA ILE A 126 10.67 -6.12 4.57
C ILE A 126 10.19 -7.03 3.44
N MET A 127 9.53 -6.43 2.45
CA MET A 127 9.00 -7.14 1.29
C MET A 127 10.01 -7.15 0.16
N GLU A 128 10.57 -5.98 -0.15
CA GLU A 128 11.51 -5.80 -1.25
C GLU A 128 12.61 -4.80 -0.89
N VAL A 129 13.80 -4.99 -1.46
CA VAL A 129 14.93 -4.07 -1.34
C VAL A 129 15.55 -3.87 -2.72
N GLU A 130 15.54 -2.64 -3.20
CA GLU A 130 16.14 -2.25 -4.46
C GLU A 130 17.30 -1.29 -4.21
N ARG A 131 18.43 -1.52 -4.90
CA ARG A 131 19.60 -0.64 -4.82
C ARG A 131 19.80 0.06 -6.15
N LYS A 132 19.79 1.39 -6.15
CA LYS A 132 20.11 2.23 -7.31
C LYS A 132 21.32 3.12 -6.98
N ASP A 133 21.83 3.82 -7.98
CA ASP A 133 22.95 4.75 -7.83
C ASP A 133 22.66 5.86 -6.81
N GLU A 134 21.39 6.21 -6.65
CA GLU A 134 20.87 7.29 -5.80
C GLU A 134 20.57 6.85 -4.35
N GLY A 135 20.52 5.56 -4.05
CA GLY A 135 20.20 5.07 -2.69
C GLY A 135 19.70 3.63 -2.62
N ILE A 136 19.21 3.26 -1.44
CA ILE A 136 18.55 1.98 -1.15
C ILE A 136 17.07 2.24 -0.90
N PHE A 137 16.21 1.58 -1.65
CA PHE A 137 14.76 1.68 -1.53
C PHE A 137 14.24 0.41 -0.88
N VAL A 138 13.43 0.56 0.16
CA VAL A 138 12.90 -0.56 0.95
C VAL A 138 11.39 -0.48 0.94
N GLU A 139 10.75 -1.55 0.46
CA GLU A 139 9.33 -1.79 0.68
C GLU A 139 9.16 -2.48 2.03
N LEU A 140 8.47 -1.81 2.94
CA LEU A 140 8.22 -2.28 4.31
C LEU A 140 6.72 -2.41 4.53
N GLU A 141 6.26 -3.62 4.80
CA GLU A 141 4.91 -3.89 5.26
C GLU A 141 4.85 -3.73 6.79
N VAL A 142 3.89 -2.91 7.26
CA VAL A 142 3.62 -2.64 8.66
C VAL A 142 2.26 -3.23 9.00
N PHE A 143 2.24 -4.19 9.91
CA PHE A 143 1.02 -4.81 10.44
C PHE A 143 0.54 -4.09 11.69
N SER A 144 -0.76 -4.19 11.96
CA SER A 144 -1.33 -3.67 13.19
C SER A 144 -0.64 -4.30 14.42
N PRO A 145 -0.10 -3.51 15.37
CA PRO A 145 0.68 -4.04 16.50
C PRO A 145 -0.14 -4.87 17.51
N SER A 146 -1.47 -4.86 17.41
CA SER A 146 -2.33 -5.76 18.17
C SER A 146 -2.32 -7.20 17.63
N GLN A 147 -1.62 -7.44 16.52
CA GLN A 147 -1.53 -8.70 15.82
C GLN A 147 -0.04 -9.06 15.70
N SER A 148 0.43 -9.97 16.54
CA SER A 148 1.75 -10.60 16.34
C SER A 148 1.70 -11.42 15.05
N LEU A 149 2.70 -11.28 14.18
CA LEU A 149 2.94 -12.24 13.10
C LEU A 149 3.37 -13.57 13.75
N LEU A 150 2.42 -14.49 13.94
CA LEU A 150 2.71 -15.88 14.33
C LEU A 150 3.23 -16.67 13.12
#